data_AF-A0A196PAQ6-F1
#
_entry.id   AF-A0A196PAQ6-F1
#
_cell.length_a   1.000
_cell.length_b   1.000
_cell.length_c   1.000
_cell.angle_alpha   90.00
_cell.angle_beta   90.00
_cell.angle_gamma   90.00
#
_symmetry.space_group_name_H-M   'P 1'
#
loop_
_entity.id
_entity.type
_entity.pdbx_description
1 polymer ?
#
loop_
_entity_poly.entity_id
_entity_poly.type
_entity_poly.pdbx_seq_one_letter_code
_entity_poly.pdbx_strand_id
1 'polypeptide(L)'
;MTPHFNNLTPAEAERLAMLAEECAEVIQIVGKILRHGYDSHHPDNPATDNRDLLAKEITDVAAVTREMKRAELSDYQLADTFGTVWRRKLGFTHHQEEN
;
A
#
# COMPACT_ATOMS: atom_id res chain seq x y z
N MET A 1 4.82 20.55 -27.91
CA MET A 1 5.06 20.35 -26.47
C MET A 1 6.39 19.64 -26.34
N THR A 2 7.30 20.16 -25.52
CA THR A 2 8.50 19.41 -25.13
C THR A 2 8.08 18.19 -24.31
N PRO A 3 8.58 16.98 -24.61
CA PRO A 3 8.31 15.82 -23.77
C PRO A 3 8.76 16.10 -22.33
N HIS A 4 7.97 15.66 -21.35
CA HIS A 4 8.30 15.79 -19.93
C HIS A 4 9.58 14.99 -19.62
N PHE A 5 10.40 15.44 -18.67
CA PHE A 5 11.77 14.89 -18.46
C PHE A 5 11.82 13.37 -18.17
N ASN A 6 10.73 12.83 -17.62
CA ASN A 6 10.59 11.40 -17.29
C ASN A 6 9.83 10.60 -18.34
N ASN A 7 9.39 11.23 -19.44
CA ASN A 7 8.67 10.63 -20.57
C ASN A 7 7.39 9.86 -20.19
N LEU A 8 6.78 10.15 -19.03
CA LEU A 8 5.51 9.55 -18.66
C LEU A 8 4.35 10.17 -19.46
N THR A 9 3.42 9.32 -19.88
CA THR A 9 2.08 9.76 -20.28
C THR A 9 1.33 10.34 -19.08
N PRO A 10 0.33 11.22 -19.30
CA PRO A 10 -0.50 11.72 -18.20
C PRO A 10 -1.13 10.62 -17.34
N ALA A 11 -1.54 9.52 -17.97
CA ALA A 11 -2.19 8.39 -17.28
C ALA A 11 -1.20 7.60 -16.40
N GLU A 12 0.04 7.41 -16.86
CA GLU A 12 1.09 6.77 -16.04
C GLU A 12 1.46 7.66 -14.84
N ALA A 13 1.61 8.97 -15.06
CA ALA A 13 1.90 9.92 -13.99
C ALA A 13 0.78 9.96 -12.94
N GLU A 14 -0.48 9.92 -13.37
CA GLU A 14 -1.65 9.87 -12.48
C GLU A 14 -1.69 8.58 -11.64
N ARG A 15 -1.46 7.41 -12.24
CA ARG A 15 -1.43 6.15 -11.48
C ARG A 15 -0.28 6.09 -10.48
N LEU A 16 0.88 6.66 -10.81
CA LEU A 16 1.99 6.78 -9.87
C LEU A 16 1.67 7.76 -8.72
N ALA A 17 0.95 8.85 -9.00
CA ALA A 17 0.51 9.78 -7.97
C ALA A 17 -0.50 9.12 -7.03
N MET A 18 -1.51 8.42 -7.56
CA MET A 18 -2.47 7.64 -6.77
C MET A 18 -1.74 6.60 -5.91
N LEU A 19 -0.82 5.82 -6.49
CA LEU A 19 -0.05 4.83 -5.72
C LEU A 19 0.71 5.46 -4.55
N ALA A 20 1.35 6.61 -4.78
CA ALA A 20 2.08 7.33 -3.75
C ALA A 20 1.17 7.86 -2.64
N GLU A 21 0.00 8.37 -3.00
CA GLU A 21 -1.03 8.86 -2.06
C GLU A 21 -1.53 7.73 -1.17
N GLU A 22 -2.02 6.63 -1.74
CA GLU A 22 -2.55 5.50 -0.97
C GLU A 22 -1.48 4.87 -0.06
N CYS A 23 -0.23 4.80 -0.52
CA CYS A 23 0.87 4.32 0.32
C CYS A 23 1.17 5.29 1.49
N ALA A 24 1.03 6.60 1.28
CA ALA A 24 1.19 7.58 2.34
C ALA A 24 0.06 7.48 3.37
N GLU A 25 -1.18 7.25 2.95
CA GLU A 25 -2.31 7.02 3.86
C GLU A 25 -2.11 5.74 4.69
N VAL A 26 -1.63 4.65 4.10
CA VAL A 26 -1.21 3.44 4.83
C VAL A 26 -0.16 3.76 5.89
N ILE A 27 0.87 4.54 5.54
CA ILE A 27 1.91 4.94 6.51
C ILE A 27 1.29 5.75 7.67
N GLN A 28 0.37 6.67 7.38
CA GLN A 28 -0.29 7.47 8.38
C GLN A 28 -1.14 6.62 9.34
N ILE A 29 -1.95 5.69 8.83
CA ILE A 29 -2.80 4.84 9.68
C ILE A 29 -1.97 3.83 10.47
N VAL A 30 -0.89 3.28 9.90
CA VAL A 30 0.08 2.46 10.65
C VAL A 30 0.68 3.27 11.80
N GLY A 31 1.07 4.52 11.57
CA GLY A 31 1.56 5.41 12.62
C GLY A 31 0.53 5.66 13.73
N LYS A 32 -0.76 5.79 13.39
CA LYS A 32 -1.86 5.90 14.37
C LYS A 32 -2.03 4.61 15.17
N ILE A 33 -2.04 3.45 14.52
CA ILE A 33 -2.18 2.13 15.14
C ILE A 33 -1.03 1.88 16.11
N LEU A 34 0.21 2.18 15.72
CA LEU A 34 1.37 2.00 16.59
C LEU A 34 1.31 2.89 17.85
N ARG A 35 0.61 4.04 17.78
CA ARG A 35 0.45 4.95 18.93
C ARG A 35 -0.75 4.61 19.81
N HIS A 36 -1.85 4.15 19.23
CA HIS A 36 -3.16 4.08 19.89
C HIS A 36 -3.80 2.68 19.91
N GLY A 37 -3.25 1.72 19.17
CA GLY A 37 -3.82 0.39 19.01
C GLY A 37 -4.85 0.31 17.87
N TYR A 38 -5.20 -0.92 17.48
CA TYR A 38 -6.12 -1.20 16.37
C TYR A 38 -7.55 -0.76 16.65
N ASP A 39 -8.05 -0.98 17.88
CA ASP A 39 -9.47 -0.79 18.19
C ASP A 39 -9.77 0.65 18.69
N SER A 40 -8.77 1.55 18.62
CA SER A 40 -8.94 2.98 18.91
C SER A 40 -9.61 3.69 17.73
N HIS A 41 -10.39 4.73 18.04
CA HIS A 41 -11.12 5.54 17.05
C HIS A 41 -10.94 7.04 17.34
N HIS A 42 -11.31 7.88 16.37
CA HIS A 42 -11.34 9.32 16.57
C HIS A 42 -12.57 9.70 17.41
N PRO A 43 -12.48 10.61 18.40
CA PRO A 43 -13.64 11.01 19.22
C PRO A 43 -14.83 11.52 18.40
N ASP A 44 -14.56 12.25 17.31
CA ASP A 44 -15.59 12.76 16.40
C ASP A 44 -16.09 11.72 15.37
N ASN A 45 -15.44 10.55 15.26
CA ASN A 45 -15.90 9.45 14.43
C ASN A 45 -15.72 8.10 15.15
N PRO A 46 -16.57 7.80 16.14
CA PRO A 46 -16.45 6.58 16.94
C PRO A 46 -16.91 5.31 16.22
N ALA A 47 -17.53 5.44 15.04
CA ALA A 47 -18.04 4.31 14.27
C ALA A 47 -16.98 3.61 13.43
N THR A 48 -15.77 4.16 13.35
CA THR A 48 -14.67 3.62 12.53
C THR A 48 -13.43 3.54 13.39
N ASP A 49 -12.93 2.33 13.62
CA ASP A 49 -11.68 2.13 14.34
C ASP A 49 -10.47 2.17 13.39
N ASN A 50 -9.26 2.11 13.95
CA ASN A 50 -8.05 2.14 13.13
C ASN A 50 -7.89 0.89 12.25
N ARG A 51 -8.52 -0.24 12.60
CA ARG A 51 -8.50 -1.46 11.79
C ARG A 51 -9.35 -1.29 10.54
N ASP A 52 -10.53 -0.70 10.66
CA ASP A 52 -11.39 -0.35 9.54
C ASP A 52 -10.68 0.61 8.58
N LEU A 53 -10.03 1.65 9.14
CA LEU A 53 -9.25 2.60 8.34
C LEU A 53 -8.07 1.90 7.63
N LEU A 54 -7.33 1.02 8.31
CA LEU A 54 -6.24 0.28 7.66
C LEU A 54 -6.76 -0.63 6.55
N ALA A 55 -7.89 -1.31 6.76
CA ALA A 55 -8.51 -2.16 5.75
C ALA A 55 -8.92 -1.37 4.50
N LYS A 56 -9.43 -0.13 4.68
CA LYS A 56 -9.69 0.80 3.57
C LYS A 56 -8.41 1.11 2.80
N GLU A 57 -7.37 1.63 3.45
CA GLU A 57 -6.18 2.10 2.71
C GLU A 57 -5.41 0.95 2.03
N ILE A 58 -5.38 -0.24 2.65
CA ILE A 58 -4.81 -1.43 2.00
C ILE A 58 -5.62 -1.82 0.75
N THR A 59 -6.95 -1.68 0.82
CA THR A 59 -7.83 -1.98 -0.33
C THR A 59 -7.60 -0.99 -1.46
N ASP A 60 -7.42 0.29 -1.16
CA ASP A 60 -7.17 1.34 -2.15
C ASP A 60 -5.80 1.12 -2.84
N VAL A 61 -4.74 0.80 -2.06
CA VAL A 61 -3.45 0.35 -2.63
C VAL A 61 -3.62 -0.88 -3.52
N ALA A 62 -4.41 -1.87 -3.09
CA ALA A 62 -4.64 -3.09 -3.87
C ALA A 62 -5.37 -2.80 -5.20
N ALA A 63 -6.31 -1.86 -5.19
CA ALA A 63 -7.02 -1.42 -6.40
C ALA A 63 -6.07 -0.74 -7.39
N VAL A 64 -5.26 0.22 -6.93
CA VAL A 64 -4.28 0.93 -7.79
C VAL A 64 -3.25 -0.04 -8.34
N THR A 65 -2.66 -0.90 -7.49
CA THR A 65 -1.66 -1.88 -7.92
C THR A 65 -2.20 -2.91 -8.91
N ARG A 66 -3.48 -3.29 -8.81
CA ARG A 66 -4.15 -4.17 -9.78
C ARG A 66 -4.24 -3.53 -11.16
N GLU A 67 -4.62 -2.26 -11.24
CA GLU A 67 -4.74 -1.57 -12.53
C GLU A 67 -3.37 -1.27 -13.13
N MET A 68 -2.37 -0.92 -12.33
CA MET A 68 -0.98 -0.79 -12.81
C MET A 68 -0.41 -2.12 -13.32
N LYS A 69 -0.76 -3.24 -12.68
CA LYS A 69 -0.42 -4.60 -13.18
C LYS A 69 -1.02 -4.91 -14.55
N ARG A 70 -2.14 -4.31 -14.90
CA ARG A 70 -2.79 -4.50 -16.21
C ARG A 70 -2.24 -3.56 -17.28
N ALA A 71 -1.70 -2.42 -16.87
CA ALA A 71 -1.12 -1.42 -17.76
C ALA A 71 0.41 -1.50 -17.73
N GLU A 72 1.07 -0.68 -16.91
CA GLU A 72 2.52 -0.48 -16.91
C GLU A 72 3.33 -1.76 -16.63
N LEU A 73 2.77 -2.66 -15.83
CA LEU A 73 3.47 -3.86 -15.36
C LEU A 73 2.89 -5.15 -15.98
N SER A 74 2.15 -5.05 -17.09
CA SER A 74 1.49 -6.18 -17.77
C SER A 74 2.46 -7.28 -18.21
N ASP A 75 3.62 -6.88 -18.74
CA ASP A 75 4.70 -7.81 -19.13
C ASP A 75 5.68 -8.12 -18.00
N TYR A 76 5.48 -7.54 -16.82
CA TYR A 76 6.39 -7.70 -15.69
C TYR A 76 6.10 -9.00 -14.94
N GLN A 77 6.91 -10.03 -15.17
CA GLN A 77 6.89 -11.26 -14.40
C GLN A 77 7.75 -11.10 -13.14
N LEU A 78 7.13 -11.04 -11.97
CA LEU A 78 7.83 -11.25 -10.71
C LEU A 78 8.27 -12.72 -10.65
N ALA A 79 9.57 -12.97 -10.77
CA ALA A 79 10.14 -14.31 -10.58
C ALA A 79 9.93 -14.84 -9.15
N ASP A 80 9.61 -13.95 -8.21
CA ASP A 80 9.50 -14.23 -6.78
C ASP A 80 8.02 -14.38 -6.39
N THR A 81 7.63 -15.56 -5.91
CA THR A 81 6.25 -15.80 -5.44
C THR A 81 6.03 -15.10 -4.11
N PHE A 82 4.79 -14.69 -3.82
CA PHE A 82 4.42 -14.04 -2.56
C PHE A 82 4.94 -14.80 -1.32
N GLY A 83 4.92 -16.13 -1.35
CA GLY A 83 5.43 -16.97 -0.26
C GLY A 83 6.95 -16.88 -0.07
N THR A 84 7.73 -16.67 -1.12
CA THR A 84 9.19 -16.49 -1.01
C THR A 84 9.53 -15.10 -0.48
N VAL A 85 8.86 -14.07 -0.98
CA VAL A 85 9.03 -12.69 -0.47
C VAL A 85 8.63 -12.60 1.01
N TRP A 86 7.51 -13.21 1.40
CA TRP A 86 7.04 -13.23 2.79
C TRP A 86 8.03 -13.92 3.72
N ARG A 87 8.49 -15.12 3.38
CA ARG A 87 9.50 -15.85 4.17
C ARG A 87 10.78 -15.05 4.33
N ARG A 88 11.26 -14.39 3.27
CA ARG A 88 12.43 -13.51 3.35
C ARG A 88 12.20 -12.37 4.33
N LYS A 89 11.02 -11.74 4.34
CA LYS A 89 10.70 -10.63 5.25
C LYS A 89 10.59 -11.11 6.70
N LEU A 90 9.95 -12.26 6.95
CA LEU A 90 9.87 -12.86 8.28
C LEU A 90 11.25 -13.16 8.88
N GLY A 91 12.24 -13.55 8.08
CA GLY A 91 13.61 -13.76 8.54
C GLY A 91 14.29 -12.53 9.17
N PHE A 92 13.69 -11.34 9.07
CA PHE A 92 14.18 -10.09 9.69
C PHE A 92 13.30 -9.57 10.82
N THR A 93 12.21 -10.26 11.19
CA THR A 93 11.33 -9.84 12.30
C THR A 93 11.77 -10.47 13.62
N HIS A 94 11.34 -9.91 14.75
CA HIS A 94 11.65 -10.44 16.08
C HIS A 94 10.76 -11.61 16.50
N HIS A 95 9.59 -11.78 15.88
CA HIS A 95 8.58 -12.80 16.20
C HIS A 95 8.46 -13.84 15.08
N GLN A 96 9.57 -14.48 14.75
CA GLN A 96 9.67 -15.38 13.59
C GLN A 96 8.88 -16.69 13.79
N GLU A 97 8.67 -17.10 15.05
CA GLU A 97 8.05 -18.38 15.42
C GLU A 97 6.55 -18.27 15.79
N GLU A 98 6.00 -17.05 15.85
CA GLU A 98 4.63 -16.78 16.33
C GLU A 98 3.58 -16.70 15.20
N ASN A 99 3.95 -16.99 13.94
CA ASN A 99 3.06 -16.91 12.77
C ASN A 99 2.88 -18.24 12.04
#